data_AF-A0A3S2D4Y0-F1
#
_entry.id   AF-A0A3S2D4Y0-F1
#
_cell.length_a   1.000
_cell.length_b   1.000
_cell.length_c   1.000
_cell.angle_alpha   90.00
_cell.angle_beta   90.00
_cell.angle_gamma   90.00
#
_symmetry.space_group_name_H-M   'P 1'
#
loop_
_entity.id
_entity.type
_entity.pdbx_description
1 polymer ?
#
loop_
_entity_poly.entity_id
_entity_poly.type
_entity_poly.pdbx_seq_one_letter_code
_entity_poly.pdbx_strand_id
1 'polypeptide(L)'
;ACRPKIKASAEAVARIVAKGEPVYGINTGFGKLASVRIPAEDLETLQRNIVLSHAAGVGEPMPVAVCRLMMALKLASLAQGASGVRPQTIELLEAMLANDVIPVVPAQGSVGASGDLAPLSHMTAVMIGVGECFTPHGRFPAKVAFVSHGLEPVTLGAKEGLALLNGTQFSTAYALAALFEAEVLYQSALVAGALSTDAAKGSDAPFDPRIHVLRKHPGQVETADALRNLMAGSAIRESHRVGDERVQDPYCLRC
;
A
#
# COMPACT_ATOMS: atom_id res chain seq x y z
N ALA A 1 -3.88 -13.52 18.31
CA ALA A 1 -3.97 -14.71 17.42
C ALA A 1 -2.68 -14.99 16.64
N CYS A 2 -1.98 -13.99 16.09
CA CYS A 2 -0.84 -14.22 15.18
C CYS A 2 0.49 -14.62 15.86
N ARG A 3 0.72 -14.19 17.11
CA ARG A 3 1.99 -14.36 17.86
C ARG A 3 2.55 -15.81 17.84
N PRO A 4 1.76 -16.88 18.07
CA PRO A 4 2.28 -18.25 18.04
C PRO A 4 2.87 -18.65 16.68
N LYS A 5 2.23 -18.26 15.57
CA LYS A 5 2.72 -18.58 14.21
C LYS A 5 4.01 -17.84 13.89
N ILE A 6 4.09 -16.56 14.26
CA ILE A 6 5.30 -15.73 14.09
C ILE A 6 6.47 -16.36 14.85
N LYS A 7 6.27 -16.70 16.13
CA LYS A 7 7.30 -17.34 16.96
C LYS A 7 7.77 -18.66 16.36
N ALA A 8 6.85 -19.54 15.95
CA ALA A 8 7.19 -20.82 15.33
C ALA A 8 8.00 -20.67 14.02
N SER A 9 7.68 -19.64 13.22
CA SER A 9 8.41 -19.30 12.00
C SER A 9 9.85 -18.86 12.28
N ALA A 10 10.05 -17.99 13.29
CA ALA A 10 11.37 -17.53 13.70
C ALA A 10 12.21 -18.69 14.26
N GLU A 11 11.62 -19.55 15.08
CA GLU A 11 12.29 -20.74 15.61
C GLU A 11 12.68 -21.73 14.50
N ALA A 12 11.90 -21.84 13.42
CA ALA A 12 12.27 -22.66 12.27
C ALA A 12 13.53 -22.12 11.56
N VAL A 13 13.63 -20.80 11.38
CA VAL A 13 14.85 -20.16 10.85
C VAL A 13 16.04 -20.44 11.77
N ALA A 14 15.88 -20.28 13.08
CA ALA A 14 16.94 -20.57 14.05
C ALA A 14 17.42 -22.03 13.97
N ARG A 15 16.50 -22.99 13.86
CA ARG A 15 16.84 -24.41 13.66
C ARG A 15 17.60 -24.67 12.36
N ILE A 16 17.25 -23.98 11.27
CA ILE A 16 17.94 -24.10 9.98
C ILE A 16 19.37 -23.56 10.08
N VAL A 17 19.54 -22.37 10.68
CA VAL A 17 20.87 -21.77 10.89
C VAL A 17 21.75 -22.71 11.72
N ALA A 18 21.21 -23.33 12.77
CA ALA A 18 21.94 -24.26 13.64
C ALA A 18 22.42 -25.54 12.93
N LYS A 19 21.77 -25.97 11.83
CA LYS A 19 22.21 -27.15 11.04
C LYS A 19 23.46 -26.85 10.20
N GLY A 20 23.74 -25.59 9.89
CA GLY A 20 24.93 -25.19 9.13
C GLY A 20 24.87 -25.45 7.61
N GLU A 21 23.79 -26.04 7.10
CA GLU A 21 23.56 -26.21 5.66
C GLU A 21 23.30 -24.85 4.97
N PRO A 22 23.79 -24.63 3.74
CA PRO A 22 23.56 -23.38 3.01
C PRO A 22 22.08 -23.27 2.59
N VAL A 23 21.43 -22.20 3.02
CA VAL A 23 20.04 -21.87 2.69
C VAL A 23 19.95 -20.41 2.24
N TYR A 24 19.39 -20.23 1.04
CA TYR A 24 19.29 -18.94 0.37
C TYR A 24 18.63 -17.87 1.26
N GLY A 25 19.31 -16.74 1.42
CA GLY A 25 18.82 -15.59 2.19
C GLY A 25 18.76 -15.82 3.71
N ILE A 26 19.27 -16.96 4.20
CA ILE A 26 19.40 -17.26 5.64
C ILE A 26 20.88 -17.21 6.04
N ASN A 27 21.74 -17.98 5.38
CA ASN A 27 23.19 -18.03 5.65
C ASN A 27 24.04 -18.06 4.36
N THR A 28 23.49 -17.53 3.28
CA THR A 28 24.19 -17.27 2.01
C THR A 28 24.10 -15.80 1.62
N GLY A 29 24.88 -15.38 0.64
CA GLY A 29 24.69 -14.09 -0.03
C GLY A 29 23.38 -14.00 -0.82
N PHE A 30 23.15 -12.84 -1.46
CA PHE A 30 21.94 -12.53 -2.24
C PHE A 30 22.24 -12.42 -3.75
N GLY A 31 21.24 -12.70 -4.60
CA GLY A 31 21.36 -12.57 -6.05
C GLY A 31 22.53 -13.39 -6.62
N LYS A 32 23.48 -12.73 -7.27
CA LYS A 32 24.68 -13.38 -7.84
C LYS A 32 25.52 -14.13 -6.79
N LEU A 33 25.42 -13.77 -5.52
CA LEU A 33 26.16 -14.38 -4.41
C LEU A 33 25.34 -15.44 -3.65
N ALA A 34 24.22 -15.90 -4.20
CA ALA A 34 23.34 -16.90 -3.59
C ALA A 34 24.03 -18.21 -3.19
N SER A 35 25.15 -18.56 -3.83
CA SER A 35 25.92 -19.78 -3.55
C SER A 35 27.05 -19.59 -2.53
N VAL A 36 27.33 -18.36 -2.10
CA VAL A 36 28.41 -18.07 -1.15
C VAL A 36 27.86 -18.18 0.27
N ARG A 37 28.38 -19.13 1.05
CA ARG A 37 28.05 -19.30 2.46
C ARG A 37 28.67 -18.17 3.29
N ILE A 38 27.91 -17.66 4.26
CA ILE A 38 28.32 -16.60 5.18
C ILE A 38 28.50 -17.20 6.58
N PRO A 39 29.64 -16.94 7.26
CA PRO A 39 29.86 -17.32 8.66
C PRO A 39 28.79 -16.74 9.59
N ALA A 40 28.54 -17.40 10.72
CA ALA A 40 27.47 -17.00 11.64
C ALA A 40 27.72 -15.61 12.25
N GLU A 41 28.99 -15.29 12.53
CA GLU A 41 29.47 -14.01 13.03
C GLU A 41 29.22 -12.84 12.07
N ASP A 42 29.14 -13.12 10.77
CA ASP A 42 28.93 -12.10 9.73
C ASP A 42 27.46 -11.91 9.36
N LEU A 43 26.54 -12.76 9.87
CA LEU A 43 25.14 -12.73 9.47
C LEU A 43 24.45 -11.42 9.83
N GLU A 44 24.70 -10.88 11.02
CA GLU A 44 24.12 -9.60 11.44
C GLU A 44 24.59 -8.46 10.50
N THR A 45 25.89 -8.41 10.23
CA THR A 45 26.50 -7.46 9.28
C THR A 45 25.90 -7.61 7.89
N LEU A 46 25.69 -8.83 7.43
CA LEU A 46 25.03 -9.12 6.14
C LEU A 46 23.60 -8.54 6.09
N GLN A 47 22.80 -8.74 7.15
CA GLN A 47 21.43 -8.20 7.20
C GLN A 47 21.40 -6.68 7.28
N ARG A 48 22.36 -6.06 7.95
CA ARG A 48 22.51 -4.60 7.93
C ARG A 48 22.88 -4.11 6.53
N ASN A 49 23.86 -4.75 5.89
CA ASN A 49 24.38 -4.31 4.61
C ASN A 49 23.38 -4.48 3.46
N ILE A 50 22.55 -5.53 3.45
CA ILE A 50 21.51 -5.66 2.43
C ILE A 50 20.52 -4.49 2.49
N VAL A 51 20.11 -4.07 3.69
CA VAL A 51 19.23 -2.90 3.88
C VAL A 51 19.89 -1.64 3.33
N LEU A 52 21.13 -1.35 3.74
CA LEU A 52 21.81 -0.11 3.35
C LEU A 52 22.12 -0.05 1.85
N SER A 53 22.57 -1.17 1.26
CA SER A 53 22.88 -1.25 -0.18
C SER A 53 21.65 -1.15 -1.08
N HIS A 54 20.48 -1.60 -0.59
CA HIS A 54 19.25 -1.59 -1.37
C HIS A 54 18.41 -0.33 -1.11
N ALA A 55 18.72 0.48 -0.09
CA ALA A 55 18.12 1.80 0.15
C ALA A 55 18.57 2.85 -0.88
N ALA A 56 18.36 2.53 -2.17
CA ALA A 56 18.79 3.27 -3.34
C ALA A 56 17.62 3.97 -4.07
N GLY A 57 16.47 4.12 -3.40
CA GLY A 57 15.35 4.92 -3.90
C GLY A 57 15.72 6.40 -4.02
N VAL A 58 15.09 7.11 -4.96
CA VAL A 58 15.36 8.52 -5.30
C VAL A 58 14.06 9.32 -5.48
N GLY A 59 14.21 10.63 -5.63
CA GLY A 59 13.11 11.57 -5.82
C GLY A 59 12.51 12.04 -4.50
N GLU A 60 11.39 12.78 -4.62
CA GLU A 60 10.68 13.31 -3.46
C GLU A 60 10.14 12.18 -2.56
N PRO A 61 9.98 12.44 -1.25
CA PRO A 61 9.34 11.49 -0.35
C PRO A 61 7.94 11.12 -0.82
N MET A 62 7.60 9.83 -0.72
CA MET A 62 6.23 9.36 -0.90
C MET A 62 5.31 10.02 0.15
N PRO A 63 4.01 10.23 -0.16
CA PRO A 63 3.09 10.82 0.81
C PRO A 63 3.02 10.01 2.11
N VAL A 64 3.00 10.69 3.25
CA VAL A 64 3.05 10.07 4.59
C VAL A 64 1.95 9.02 4.78
N ALA A 65 0.72 9.32 4.34
CA ALA A 65 -0.40 8.39 4.42
C ALA A 65 -0.17 7.10 3.60
N VAL A 66 0.46 7.20 2.42
CA VAL A 66 0.77 6.04 1.57
C VAL A 66 1.92 5.23 2.19
N CYS A 67 2.92 5.89 2.79
CA CYS A 67 4.00 5.20 3.52
C CYS A 67 3.45 4.44 4.73
N ARG A 68 2.54 5.06 5.48
CA ARG A 68 1.85 4.43 6.61
C ARG A 68 1.04 3.21 6.16
N LEU A 69 0.35 3.28 5.01
CA LEU A 69 -0.35 2.13 4.42
C LEU A 69 0.63 1.02 4.03
N MET A 70 1.77 1.35 3.40
CA MET A 70 2.84 0.40 3.06
C MET A 70 3.34 -0.34 4.32
N MET A 71 3.58 0.37 5.42
CA MET A 71 3.99 -0.22 6.70
C MET A 71 2.92 -1.18 7.25
N ALA A 72 1.64 -0.78 7.22
CA ALA A 72 0.54 -1.62 7.67
C ALA A 72 0.39 -2.90 6.82
N LEU A 73 0.54 -2.80 5.50
CA LEU A 73 0.54 -3.95 4.59
C LEU A 73 1.73 -4.89 4.87
N LYS A 74 2.90 -4.34 5.21
CA LYS A 74 4.06 -5.14 5.59
C LYS A 74 3.80 -5.88 6.89
N LEU A 75 3.29 -5.18 7.90
CA LEU A 75 2.91 -5.77 9.18
C LEU A 75 1.90 -6.91 8.99
N ALA A 76 0.84 -6.70 8.21
CA ALA A 76 -0.17 -7.71 7.91
C ALA A 76 0.41 -8.94 7.18
N SER A 77 1.35 -8.72 6.25
CA SER A 77 2.05 -9.79 5.54
C SER A 77 2.92 -10.63 6.47
N LEU A 78 3.71 -9.98 7.32
CA LEU A 78 4.58 -10.67 8.28
C LEU A 78 3.76 -11.40 9.37
N ALA A 79 2.60 -10.86 9.75
CA ALA A 79 1.70 -11.45 10.73
C ALA A 79 1.13 -12.82 10.32
N GLN A 80 1.23 -13.19 9.04
CA GLN A 80 0.88 -14.55 8.57
C GLN A 80 1.79 -15.63 9.17
N GLY A 81 2.98 -15.26 9.68
CA GLY A 81 3.89 -16.19 10.36
C GLY A 81 4.62 -17.14 9.40
N ALA A 82 4.84 -16.72 8.16
CA ALA A 82 5.62 -17.48 7.16
C ALA A 82 6.96 -16.83 6.78
N SER A 83 7.27 -15.68 7.37
CA SER A 83 8.42 -14.86 6.97
C SER A 83 9.67 -15.08 7.82
N GLY A 84 9.58 -15.81 8.95
CA GLY A 84 10.74 -16.10 9.80
C GLY A 84 11.30 -14.91 10.56
N VAL A 85 10.55 -13.81 10.66
CA VAL A 85 10.92 -12.62 11.46
C VAL A 85 10.66 -12.85 12.94
N ARG A 86 11.49 -12.26 13.79
CA ARG A 86 11.35 -12.34 15.25
C ARG A 86 10.18 -11.46 15.73
N PRO A 87 9.55 -11.81 16.86
CA PRO A 87 8.47 -11.00 17.45
C PRO A 87 8.84 -9.52 17.65
N GLN A 88 10.07 -9.22 18.05
CA GLN A 88 10.54 -7.85 18.30
C GLN A 88 10.51 -6.98 17.04
N THR A 89 10.79 -7.55 15.87
CA THR A 89 10.71 -6.86 14.58
C THR A 89 9.27 -6.43 14.25
N ILE A 90 8.30 -7.29 14.59
CA ILE A 90 6.87 -7.01 14.44
C ILE A 90 6.42 -5.95 15.44
N GLU A 91 6.85 -6.09 16.69
CA GLU A 91 6.53 -5.16 17.77
C GLU A 91 7.05 -3.75 17.49
N LEU A 92 8.26 -3.61 16.92
CA LEU A 92 8.76 -2.30 16.51
C LEU A 92 7.91 -1.70 15.38
N LEU A 93 7.57 -2.48 14.35
CA LEU A 93 6.76 -1.96 13.24
C LEU A 93 5.35 -1.55 13.69
N GLU A 94 4.75 -2.32 14.61
CA GLU A 94 3.49 -1.98 15.28
C GLU A 94 3.62 -0.70 16.11
N ALA A 95 4.70 -0.56 16.90
CA ALA A 95 4.94 0.61 17.73
C ALA A 95 5.21 1.88 16.89
N MET A 96 5.95 1.77 15.79
CA MET A 96 6.14 2.88 14.84
C MET A 96 4.81 3.35 14.24
N LEU A 97 3.94 2.41 13.85
CA LEU A 97 2.58 2.74 13.39
C LEU A 97 1.75 3.37 14.52
N ALA A 98 1.80 2.85 15.74
CA ALA A 98 1.03 3.41 16.86
C ALA A 98 1.44 4.84 17.24
N ASN A 99 2.71 5.20 17.01
CA ASN A 99 3.30 6.50 17.36
C ASN A 99 3.45 7.47 16.17
N ASP A 100 2.92 7.13 15.00
CA ASP A 100 3.08 7.92 13.76
C ASP A 100 4.57 8.24 13.43
N VAL A 101 5.46 7.30 13.71
CA VAL A 101 6.88 7.35 13.32
C VAL A 101 7.00 6.72 11.93
N ILE A 102 6.88 7.53 10.89
CA ILE A 102 6.75 7.11 9.49
C ILE A 102 8.05 7.35 8.73
N PRO A 103 8.72 6.33 8.18
CA PRO A 103 9.97 6.51 7.45
C PRO A 103 9.85 7.48 6.27
N VAL A 104 10.88 8.29 6.05
CA VAL A 104 11.03 9.07 4.81
C VAL A 104 11.47 8.10 3.72
N VAL A 105 10.55 7.77 2.82
CA VAL A 105 10.79 6.81 1.73
C VAL A 105 10.68 7.56 0.41
N PRO A 106 11.72 7.56 -0.44
CA PRO A 106 11.65 8.17 -1.78
C PRO A 106 10.61 7.49 -2.67
N ALA A 107 9.93 8.27 -3.51
CA ALA A 107 8.82 7.78 -4.35
C ALA A 107 9.25 7.01 -5.61
N GLN A 108 10.55 6.93 -5.92
CA GLN A 108 11.06 6.21 -7.10
C GLN A 108 12.16 5.21 -6.72
N GLY A 109 12.29 4.13 -7.50
CA GLY A 109 13.35 3.13 -7.36
C GLY A 109 12.87 1.68 -7.36
N SER A 110 11.57 1.43 -7.14
CA SER A 110 10.99 0.10 -7.36
C SER A 110 10.67 -0.13 -8.84
N VAL A 111 10.84 -1.37 -9.30
CA VAL A 111 10.42 -1.84 -10.63
C VAL A 111 9.30 -2.90 -10.56
N GLY A 112 8.79 -3.21 -9.36
CA GLY A 112 7.66 -4.13 -9.16
C GLY A 112 7.90 -5.61 -9.54
N ALA A 113 9.13 -6.02 -9.85
CA ALA A 113 9.42 -7.30 -10.53
C ALA A 113 9.65 -8.52 -9.60
N SER A 114 9.50 -8.38 -8.28
CA SER A 114 9.48 -9.48 -7.24
C SER A 114 9.75 -8.95 -5.83
N GLY A 115 10.07 -7.66 -5.70
CA GLY A 115 10.13 -6.96 -4.43
C GLY A 115 10.26 -5.47 -4.66
N ASP A 116 9.53 -4.69 -3.88
CA ASP A 116 9.70 -3.25 -3.76
C ASP A 116 10.94 -2.94 -2.92
N LEU A 117 12.09 -3.46 -3.36
CA LEU A 117 13.33 -3.56 -2.58
C LEU A 117 13.78 -2.18 -2.11
N ALA A 118 13.87 -1.21 -3.01
CA ALA A 118 14.37 0.11 -2.68
C ALA A 118 13.53 0.85 -1.62
N PRO A 119 12.21 1.03 -1.80
CA PRO A 119 11.40 1.71 -0.79
C PRO A 119 11.29 0.94 0.53
N LEU A 120 11.17 -0.40 0.49
CA LEU A 120 11.15 -1.21 1.71
C LEU A 120 12.50 -1.22 2.44
N SER A 121 13.61 -1.04 1.73
CA SER A 121 14.93 -0.84 2.32
C SER A 121 15.02 0.48 3.07
N HIS A 122 14.47 1.58 2.52
CA HIS A 122 14.41 2.87 3.21
C HIS A 122 13.58 2.79 4.50
N MET A 123 12.42 2.11 4.45
CA MET A 123 11.62 1.83 5.64
C MET A 123 12.43 1.03 6.68
N THR A 124 13.13 -0.02 6.24
CA THR A 124 13.91 -0.89 7.12
C THR A 124 15.16 -0.18 7.67
N ALA A 125 15.75 0.75 6.91
CA ALA A 125 16.88 1.57 7.36
C ALA A 125 16.50 2.34 8.63
N VAL A 126 15.30 2.92 8.68
CA VAL A 126 14.78 3.61 9.88
C VAL A 126 14.62 2.65 11.04
N MET A 127 14.09 1.44 10.81
CA MET A 127 13.95 0.41 11.85
C MET A 127 15.29 0.04 12.50
N ILE A 128 16.40 0.09 11.74
CA ILE A 128 17.77 -0.16 12.24
C ILE A 128 18.50 1.13 12.66
N GLY A 129 17.78 2.24 12.83
CA GLY A 129 18.29 3.52 13.34
C GLY A 129 19.07 4.35 12.33
N VAL A 130 18.81 4.18 11.03
CA VAL A 130 19.47 4.90 9.92
C VAL A 130 18.43 5.67 9.09
N GLY A 131 18.81 6.84 8.58
CA GLY A 131 17.91 7.68 7.78
C GLY A 131 17.01 8.57 8.63
N GLU A 132 15.88 8.97 8.06
CA GLU A 132 14.97 9.95 8.64
C GLU A 132 13.52 9.44 8.61
N CYS A 133 12.70 9.99 9.50
CA CYS A 133 11.27 9.70 9.57
C CYS A 133 10.48 10.97 9.88
N PHE A 134 9.24 11.00 9.41
CA PHE A 134 8.24 11.94 9.87
C PHE A 134 7.65 11.45 11.20
N THR A 135 7.34 12.41 12.05
CA THR A 135 6.65 12.26 13.34
C THR A 135 5.55 13.31 13.42
N PRO A 136 4.65 13.25 14.42
CA PRO A 136 3.70 14.34 14.69
C PRO A 136 4.36 15.72 14.88
N HIS A 137 5.66 15.76 15.18
CA HIS A 137 6.43 16.98 15.43
C HIS A 137 7.31 17.42 14.24
N GLY A 138 7.25 16.72 13.10
CA GLY A 138 8.05 17.02 11.90
C GLY A 138 9.02 15.90 11.52
N ARG A 139 9.96 16.22 10.61
CA ARG A 139 10.97 15.28 10.09
C ARG A 139 12.22 15.29 10.97
N PHE A 140 12.65 14.10 11.40
CA PHE A 140 13.83 13.93 12.25
C PHE A 140 14.68 12.74 11.82
N PRO A 141 15.98 12.73 12.14
CA PRO A 141 16.80 11.52 12.08
C PRO A 141 16.17 10.39 12.92
N ALA A 142 16.21 9.16 12.41
CA ALA A 142 15.57 7.99 13.04
C ALA A 142 15.94 7.85 14.52
N LYS A 143 17.22 8.01 14.87
CA LYS A 143 17.71 7.93 16.25
C LYS A 143 17.05 8.96 17.17
N VAL A 144 16.84 10.19 16.70
CA VAL A 144 16.23 11.26 17.50
C VAL A 144 14.75 10.98 17.69
N ALA A 145 14.06 10.58 16.63
CA ALA A 145 12.64 10.22 16.70
C ALA A 145 12.37 9.02 17.61
N PHE A 146 13.24 8.03 17.58
CA PHE A 146 13.09 6.81 18.39
C PHE A 146 13.22 7.13 19.87
N VAL A 147 14.24 7.90 20.26
CA VAL A 147 14.40 8.36 21.66
C VAL A 147 13.18 9.17 22.11
N SER A 148 12.67 10.09 21.27
CA SER A 148 11.53 10.94 21.66
C SER A 148 10.21 10.19 21.77
N HIS A 149 10.08 9.00 21.16
CA HIS A 149 8.88 8.16 21.22
C HIS A 149 9.08 6.87 22.04
N GLY A 150 10.20 6.75 22.78
CA GLY A 150 10.49 5.57 23.61
C GLY A 150 10.66 4.27 22.80
N LEU A 151 11.12 4.38 21.56
CA LEU A 151 11.39 3.26 20.67
C LEU A 151 12.89 2.95 20.62
N GLU A 152 13.23 1.70 20.34
CA GLU A 152 14.61 1.25 20.17
C GLU A 152 14.81 0.62 18.78
N PRO A 153 15.93 0.90 18.09
CA PRO A 153 16.24 0.26 16.82
C PRO A 153 16.36 -1.26 16.97
N VAL A 154 15.91 -1.99 15.95
CA VAL A 154 16.12 -3.44 15.89
C VAL A 154 17.48 -3.77 15.29
N THR A 155 18.20 -4.69 15.92
CA THR A 155 19.30 -5.43 15.28
C THR A 155 18.70 -6.58 14.48
N LEU A 156 18.98 -6.72 13.19
CA LEU A 156 18.36 -7.76 12.34
C LEU A 156 19.06 -9.12 12.47
N GLY A 157 18.28 -10.19 12.64
CA GLY A 157 18.76 -11.57 12.63
C GLY A 157 18.66 -12.22 11.25
N ALA A 158 19.16 -13.46 11.12
CA ALA A 158 19.12 -14.22 9.87
C ALA A 158 17.74 -14.16 9.19
N LYS A 159 17.72 -13.95 7.88
CA LYS A 159 16.51 -13.80 7.02
C LYS A 159 15.72 -12.50 7.19
N GLU A 160 15.88 -11.75 8.28
CA GLU A 160 15.00 -10.61 8.56
C GLU A 160 15.16 -9.45 7.58
N GLY A 161 16.38 -9.17 7.12
CA GLY A 161 16.61 -8.16 6.08
C GLY A 161 15.83 -8.50 4.82
N LEU A 162 15.94 -9.74 4.33
CA LEU A 162 15.20 -10.18 3.16
C LEU A 162 13.68 -10.19 3.38
N ALA A 163 13.22 -10.60 4.56
CA ALA A 163 11.80 -10.63 4.90
C ALA A 163 11.15 -9.23 4.92
N LEU A 164 11.93 -8.20 5.32
CA LEU A 164 11.48 -6.82 5.32
C LEU A 164 11.53 -6.20 3.92
N LEU A 165 12.60 -6.47 3.16
CA LEU A 165 12.83 -5.91 1.83
C LEU A 165 11.95 -6.54 0.74
N ASN A 166 11.67 -7.85 0.81
CA ASN A 166 10.87 -8.53 -0.21
C ASN A 166 9.36 -8.32 0.03
N GLY A 167 8.65 -8.08 -1.06
CA GLY A 167 7.19 -7.94 -1.09
C GLY A 167 6.74 -6.77 -1.93
N THR A 168 5.42 -6.65 -2.14
CA THR A 168 4.82 -5.69 -3.07
C THR A 168 4.13 -4.52 -2.36
N GLN A 169 4.48 -4.26 -1.09
CA GLN A 169 3.70 -3.35 -0.24
C GLN A 169 3.75 -1.89 -0.69
N PHE A 170 4.83 -1.45 -1.33
CA PHE A 170 4.91 -0.09 -1.85
C PHE A 170 4.00 0.06 -3.07
N SER A 171 4.11 -0.88 -4.02
CA SER A 171 3.28 -0.93 -5.23
C SER A 171 1.80 -1.07 -4.86
N THR A 172 1.47 -1.97 -3.93
CA THR A 172 0.10 -2.16 -3.43
C THR A 172 -0.43 -0.94 -2.70
N ALA A 173 0.39 -0.25 -1.88
CA ALA A 173 -0.04 0.96 -1.20
C ALA A 173 -0.40 2.08 -2.19
N TYR A 174 0.41 2.30 -3.22
CA TYR A 174 0.09 3.27 -4.27
C TYR A 174 -1.16 2.88 -5.06
N ALA A 175 -1.31 1.60 -5.41
CA ALA A 175 -2.49 1.13 -6.13
C ALA A 175 -3.78 1.30 -5.31
N LEU A 176 -3.73 1.02 -4.00
CA LEU A 176 -4.88 1.23 -3.11
C LEU A 176 -5.18 2.72 -2.90
N ALA A 177 -4.16 3.56 -2.70
CA ALA A 177 -4.36 5.00 -2.59
C ALA A 177 -5.02 5.56 -3.86
N ALA A 178 -4.55 5.17 -5.04
CA ALA A 178 -5.14 5.55 -6.31
C ALA A 178 -6.57 5.01 -6.47
N LEU A 179 -6.85 3.79 -6.01
CA LEU A 179 -8.21 3.23 -6.03
C LEU A 179 -9.17 4.05 -5.17
N PHE A 180 -8.79 4.39 -3.93
CA PHE A 180 -9.64 5.18 -3.04
C PHE A 180 -9.90 6.59 -3.61
N GLU A 181 -8.87 7.22 -4.19
CA GLU A 181 -9.04 8.50 -4.89
C GLU A 181 -9.97 8.36 -6.11
N ALA A 182 -9.82 7.29 -6.90
CA ALA A 182 -10.67 7.02 -8.06
C ALA A 182 -12.14 6.78 -7.67
N GLU A 183 -12.40 6.11 -6.54
CA GLU A 183 -13.76 5.91 -6.02
C GLU A 183 -14.41 7.24 -5.64
N VAL A 184 -13.68 8.12 -4.96
CA VAL A 184 -14.16 9.48 -4.62
C VAL A 184 -14.42 10.32 -5.87
N LEU A 185 -13.51 10.27 -6.85
CA LEU A 185 -13.67 10.97 -8.12
C LEU A 185 -14.87 10.44 -8.90
N TYR A 186 -15.07 9.13 -8.93
CA TYR A 186 -16.19 8.51 -9.62
C TYR A 186 -17.54 8.90 -8.98
N GLN A 187 -17.64 8.87 -7.64
CA GLN A 187 -18.84 9.36 -6.93
C GLN A 187 -19.10 10.84 -7.21
N SER A 188 -18.05 11.66 -7.20
CA SER A 188 -18.16 13.09 -7.54
C SER A 188 -18.61 13.30 -8.98
N ALA A 189 -18.12 12.47 -9.91
CA ALA A 189 -18.52 12.51 -11.32
C ALA A 189 -19.98 12.11 -11.53
N LEU A 190 -20.53 11.18 -10.75
CA LEU A 190 -21.96 10.85 -10.78
C LEU A 190 -22.82 12.05 -10.39
N VAL A 191 -22.46 12.75 -9.30
CA VAL A 191 -23.19 13.94 -8.84
C VAL A 191 -23.07 15.08 -9.86
N ALA A 192 -21.86 15.35 -10.33
CA ALA A 192 -21.61 16.38 -11.34
C ALA A 192 -22.32 16.07 -12.68
N GLY A 193 -22.34 14.80 -13.08
CA GLY A 193 -23.04 14.31 -14.26
C GLY A 193 -24.56 14.46 -14.16
N ALA A 194 -25.14 14.12 -13.00
CA ALA A 194 -26.56 14.33 -12.73
C ALA A 194 -26.93 15.83 -12.79
N LEU A 195 -26.17 16.70 -12.11
CA LEU A 195 -26.38 18.14 -12.15
C LEU A 195 -26.23 18.73 -13.56
N SER A 196 -25.24 18.27 -14.31
CA SER A 196 -25.00 18.73 -15.69
C SER A 196 -26.12 18.28 -16.62
N THR A 197 -26.59 17.05 -16.47
CA THR A 197 -27.74 16.53 -17.21
C THR A 197 -28.98 17.36 -16.90
N ASP A 198 -29.27 17.59 -15.62
CA ASP A 198 -30.44 18.36 -15.21
C ASP A 198 -30.38 19.81 -15.70
N ALA A 199 -29.25 20.49 -15.54
CA ALA A 199 -29.04 21.87 -15.99
C ALA A 199 -29.13 22.02 -17.52
N ALA A 200 -28.68 21.01 -18.27
CA ALA A 200 -28.84 20.94 -19.72
C ALA A 200 -30.29 20.62 -20.15
N LYS A 201 -31.21 20.48 -19.20
CA LYS A 201 -32.56 19.95 -19.41
C LYS A 201 -32.51 18.56 -20.09
N GLY A 202 -31.55 17.72 -19.76
CA GLY A 202 -31.39 16.40 -20.36
C GLY A 202 -32.49 15.42 -19.93
N SER A 203 -32.61 14.31 -20.67
CA SER A 203 -33.52 13.23 -20.38
C SER A 203 -32.92 12.22 -19.40
N ASP A 204 -33.74 11.74 -18.47
CA ASP A 204 -33.43 10.63 -17.56
C ASP A 204 -33.77 9.25 -18.16
N ALA A 205 -34.47 9.22 -19.31
CA ALA A 205 -34.84 7.98 -20.01
C ALA A 205 -33.66 7.05 -20.33
N PRO A 206 -32.44 7.54 -20.65
CA PRO A 206 -31.26 6.70 -20.81
C PRO A 206 -30.92 5.82 -19.61
N PHE A 207 -31.32 6.25 -18.40
CA PHE A 207 -31.02 5.57 -17.13
C PHE A 207 -32.13 4.60 -16.70
N ASP A 208 -33.04 4.25 -17.61
CA ASP A 208 -34.09 3.27 -17.35
C ASP A 208 -33.47 1.90 -17.03
N PRO A 209 -33.80 1.28 -15.88
CA PRO A 209 -33.21 0.01 -15.45
C PRO A 209 -33.30 -1.10 -16.51
N ARG A 210 -34.35 -1.12 -17.33
CA ARG A 210 -34.55 -2.13 -18.38
C ARG A 210 -33.45 -2.11 -19.44
N ILE A 211 -32.92 -0.92 -19.76
CA ILE A 211 -31.83 -0.74 -20.73
C ILE A 211 -30.56 -1.41 -20.21
N HIS A 212 -30.22 -1.17 -18.94
CA HIS A 212 -28.96 -1.62 -18.36
C HIS A 212 -28.99 -3.10 -17.97
N VAL A 213 -30.13 -3.59 -17.45
CA VAL A 213 -30.32 -5.02 -17.16
C VAL A 213 -30.17 -5.86 -18.43
N LEU A 214 -30.63 -5.37 -19.59
CA LEU A 214 -30.46 -6.08 -20.86
C LEU A 214 -28.99 -6.16 -21.30
N ARG A 215 -28.18 -5.14 -20.97
CA ARG A 215 -26.74 -5.06 -21.32
C ARG A 215 -25.82 -5.83 -20.35
N LYS A 216 -26.30 -6.15 -19.13
CA LYS A 216 -25.70 -7.10 -18.17
C LYS A 216 -24.30 -6.72 -17.64
N HIS A 217 -23.95 -5.44 -17.62
CA HIS A 217 -22.75 -4.97 -16.94
C HIS A 217 -23.10 -4.43 -15.54
N PRO A 218 -22.65 -5.07 -14.45
CA PRO A 218 -23.02 -4.67 -13.08
C PRO A 218 -22.70 -3.20 -12.80
N GLY A 219 -21.49 -2.76 -13.12
CA GLY A 219 -21.09 -1.36 -12.94
C GLY A 219 -22.01 -0.39 -13.68
N GLN A 220 -22.40 -0.70 -14.92
CA GLN A 220 -23.31 0.16 -15.68
C GLN A 220 -24.73 0.20 -15.09
N VAL A 221 -25.22 -0.91 -14.55
CA VAL A 221 -26.52 -0.97 -13.87
C VAL A 221 -26.49 -0.09 -12.62
N GLU A 222 -25.42 -0.19 -11.82
CA GLU A 222 -25.22 0.62 -10.62
C GLU A 222 -25.08 2.13 -10.94
N THR A 223 -24.31 2.48 -11.98
CA THR A 223 -24.19 3.87 -12.47
C THR A 223 -25.55 4.47 -12.81
N ALA A 224 -26.35 3.73 -13.58
CA ALA A 224 -27.64 4.22 -14.05
C ALA A 224 -28.65 4.39 -12.92
N ASP A 225 -28.69 3.45 -11.97
CA ASP A 225 -29.54 3.58 -10.80
C ASP A 225 -29.14 4.79 -9.94
N ALA A 226 -27.84 5.01 -9.73
CA ALA A 226 -27.35 6.18 -9.01
C ALA A 226 -27.76 7.50 -9.69
N LEU A 227 -27.51 7.63 -10.99
CA LEU A 227 -27.88 8.84 -11.76
C LEU A 227 -29.39 9.08 -11.76
N ARG A 228 -30.19 8.03 -11.96
CA ARG A 228 -31.65 8.10 -11.91
C ARG A 228 -32.15 8.57 -10.54
N ASN A 229 -31.59 8.03 -9.47
CA ASN A 229 -31.99 8.39 -8.11
C ASN A 229 -31.56 9.83 -7.75
N LEU A 230 -30.39 10.28 -8.22
CA LEU A 230 -29.90 11.65 -8.02
C LEU A 230 -30.77 12.70 -8.71
N MET A 231 -31.35 12.38 -9.88
CA MET A 231 -32.24 13.30 -10.61
C MET A 231 -33.72 13.14 -10.27
N ALA A 232 -34.06 12.20 -9.39
CA ALA A 232 -35.45 11.92 -9.04
C ALA A 232 -36.12 13.15 -8.41
N GLY A 233 -37.26 13.56 -8.97
CA GLY A 233 -38.02 14.72 -8.49
C GLY A 233 -37.47 16.07 -8.94
N SER A 234 -36.57 16.13 -9.92
CA SER A 234 -36.12 17.41 -10.49
C SER A 234 -37.28 18.20 -11.11
N ALA A 235 -37.44 19.45 -10.67
CA ALA A 235 -38.37 20.40 -11.27
C ALA A 235 -37.91 20.84 -12.68
N ILE A 236 -36.61 20.86 -12.94
CA ILE A 236 -36.07 21.20 -14.28
C ILE A 236 -36.44 20.08 -15.24
N ARG A 237 -36.25 18.81 -14.84
CA ARG A 237 -36.67 17.66 -15.64
C ARG A 237 -38.17 17.70 -15.97
N GLU A 238 -39.01 17.94 -14.97
CA GLU A 238 -40.45 18.01 -15.16
C GLU A 238 -40.88 19.21 -16.03
N SER A 239 -40.11 20.31 -16.04
CA SER A 239 -40.46 21.52 -16.80
C SER A 239 -40.50 21.32 -18.32
N HIS A 240 -39.92 20.24 -18.84
CA HIS A 240 -39.81 19.97 -20.27
C HIS A 240 -40.15 18.52 -20.62
N ARG A 241 -40.77 17.77 -19.70
CA ARG A 241 -41.13 16.37 -19.92
C ARG A 241 -42.16 16.16 -21.03
N VAL A 242 -43.02 17.16 -21.25
CA VAL A 242 -44.04 17.19 -22.31
C VAL A 242 -43.69 18.31 -23.28
N GLY A 243 -43.71 18.03 -24.58
CA GLY A 243 -43.42 19.03 -25.62
C GLY A 243 -41.94 19.36 -25.79
N ASP A 244 -41.03 18.47 -25.36
CA ASP A 244 -39.61 18.61 -25.68
C ASP A 244 -39.38 18.37 -27.18
N GLU A 245 -38.81 19.36 -27.87
CA GLU A 245 -38.45 19.22 -29.29
C GLU A 245 -37.19 18.37 -29.50
N ARG A 246 -36.42 18.11 -28.44
CA ARG A 246 -35.19 17.31 -28.52
C ARG A 246 -35.52 15.84 -28.71
N VAL A 247 -34.95 15.27 -29.78
CA VAL A 247 -35.12 13.86 -30.12
C VAL A 247 -34.17 12.96 -29.31
N GLN A 248 -32.93 13.41 -29.05
CA GLN A 248 -31.94 12.70 -28.25
C GLN A 248 -30.96 13.65 -27.58
N ASP A 249 -30.49 13.27 -26.40
CA ASP A 249 -29.35 13.92 -25.75
C ASP A 249 -28.01 13.48 -26.38
N PRO A 250 -27.00 14.36 -26.35
CA PRO A 250 -25.62 14.01 -26.68
C PRO A 250 -25.08 12.83 -25.86
N TYR A 251 -24.11 12.11 -26.40
CA TYR A 251 -23.56 10.91 -25.76
C TYR A 251 -22.91 11.20 -24.41
N CYS A 252 -22.38 12.41 -24.18
CA CYS A 252 -21.83 12.77 -22.88
C CYS A 252 -22.87 12.83 -21.75
N LEU A 253 -24.18 12.83 -22.06
CA LEU A 253 -25.28 12.74 -21.09
C LEU A 253 -25.96 11.37 -21.14
N ARG A 254 -26.04 10.75 -22.33
CA ARG A 254 -26.82 9.52 -22.56
C ARG A 254 -26.04 8.20 -22.38
N CYS A 255 -24.71 8.24 -22.37
CA CYS A 255 -23.84 7.06 -22.30
C CYS A 255 -22.96 7.09 -21.05
#